data_AF-A0A951Z539-F1
#
_entry.id   AF-A0A951Z539-F1
#
_cell.length_a   1.000
_cell.length_b   1.000
_cell.length_c   1.000
_cell.angle_alpha   90.00
_cell.angle_beta   90.00
_cell.angle_gamma   90.00
#
_symmetry.space_group_name_H-M   'P 1'
#
loop_
_entity.id
_entity.type
_entity.pdbx_description
1 polymer ?
#
loop_
_entity_poly.entity_id
_entity_poly.type
_entity_poly.pdbx_seq_one_letter_code
_entity_poly.pdbx_strand_id
1 'polypeptide(L)'
;MFRKLVERFIAGDNLDEAMTAAERLAEAGFLVTLDYLGENTRSEAEALAAKATYSAMLERIAQSPHQAKINISIKLTQCGLDQGEAFAEQNFRDVLGVAAQLGNFVRVDMEGSAYTQRTIAMILRVWSDFKNTGTVLQSYLYRNDDDVEIMVSNGIRTRLVKGAYLEPASVAYPDKAKTDEAYVRQAKRLMVAGNYPAIATHDEKIIAELEAFEKAQGLDRSTFEYQMLYGIRRDLQQRLLDAGYNVRVYVPFGDSWYPYFTRRLAERPANMLFILKSLFKG
;
A
#
# COMPACT_ATOMS: atom_id res chain seq x y z
N MET A 1 -17.89 -7.28 20.87
CA MET A 1 -17.07 -8.39 20.33
C MET A 1 -16.50 -8.05 18.95
N PHE A 2 -17.30 -7.53 18.01
CA PHE A 2 -16.82 -7.06 16.69
C PHE A 2 -15.80 -5.91 16.74
N ARG A 3 -15.97 -4.90 17.60
CA ARG A 3 -15.04 -3.76 17.70
C ARG A 3 -13.59 -4.18 18.02
N LYS A 4 -13.39 -5.09 18.99
CA LYS A 4 -12.05 -5.65 19.32
C LYS A 4 -11.40 -6.43 18.16
N LEU A 5 -12.21 -7.00 17.27
CA LEU A 5 -11.71 -7.70 16.08
C LEU A 5 -11.29 -6.71 14.99
N VAL A 6 -12.02 -5.60 14.84
CA VAL A 6 -11.72 -4.51 13.91
C VAL A 6 -10.47 -3.73 14.35
N GLU A 7 -10.36 -3.40 15.64
CA GLU A 7 -9.20 -2.72 16.26
C GLU A 7 -7.87 -3.49 16.06
N ARG A 8 -7.94 -4.80 15.75
CA ARG A 8 -6.75 -5.57 15.41
C ARG A 8 -6.14 -5.16 14.07
N PHE A 9 -6.97 -4.77 13.11
CA PHE A 9 -6.60 -4.54 11.71
C PHE A 9 -6.69 -3.08 11.28
N ILE A 10 -7.28 -2.23 12.13
CA ILE A 10 -7.52 -0.81 11.89
C ILE A 10 -7.07 -0.05 13.12
N ALA A 11 -6.25 0.97 12.93
CA ALA A 11 -5.62 1.67 14.05
C ALA A 11 -6.57 2.56 14.85
N GLY A 12 -7.71 2.92 14.27
CA GLY A 12 -8.70 3.77 14.91
C GLY A 12 -9.67 4.40 13.92
N ASP A 13 -10.57 5.20 14.47
CA ASP A 13 -11.62 5.89 13.71
C ASP A 13 -11.14 7.29 13.24
N ASN A 14 -10.06 7.82 13.83
CA ASN A 14 -9.54 9.16 13.54
C ASN A 14 -8.01 9.20 13.40
N LEU A 15 -7.50 10.35 12.95
CA LEU A 15 -6.08 10.57 12.66
C LEU A 15 -5.19 10.48 13.92
N ASP A 16 -5.65 10.95 15.08
CA ASP A 16 -4.83 10.93 16.30
C ASP A 16 -4.59 9.50 16.81
N GLU A 17 -5.62 8.64 16.72
CA GLU A 17 -5.48 7.21 17.01
C GLU A 17 -4.53 6.53 16.02
N ALA A 18 -4.66 6.84 14.73
CA ALA A 18 -3.78 6.33 13.69
C ALA A 18 -2.31 6.75 13.91
N MET A 19 -2.08 8.01 14.27
CA MET A 19 -0.76 8.54 14.60
C MET A 19 -0.18 7.89 15.85
N THR A 20 -0.99 7.67 16.89
CA THR A 20 -0.55 6.94 18.10
C THR A 20 -0.07 5.53 17.75
N ALA A 21 -0.79 4.82 16.87
CA ALA A 21 -0.36 3.50 16.41
C ALA A 21 0.90 3.57 15.54
N ALA A 22 0.99 4.56 14.64
CA ALA A 22 2.15 4.77 13.77
C ALA A 22 3.42 5.10 14.56
N GLU A 23 3.33 5.97 15.56
CA GLU A 23 4.47 6.36 16.40
C GLU A 23 4.99 5.18 17.22
N ARG A 24 4.10 4.36 17.79
CA ARG A 24 4.51 3.12 18.49
C ARG A 24 5.23 2.13 17.57
N LEU A 25 4.75 1.96 16.35
CA LEU A 25 5.42 1.09 15.35
C LEU A 25 6.77 1.67 14.94
N ALA A 26 6.85 2.99 14.75
CA ALA A 26 8.07 3.67 14.37
C ALA A 26 9.14 3.63 15.47
N GLU A 27 8.74 3.77 16.74
CA GLU A 27 9.58 3.59 17.92
C GLU A 27 10.12 2.16 18.01
N ALA A 28 9.30 1.16 17.69
CA ALA A 28 9.70 -0.25 17.60
C ALA A 28 10.60 -0.58 16.38
N GLY A 29 10.93 0.40 15.53
CA GLY A 29 11.85 0.23 14.40
C GLY A 29 11.17 0.05 13.04
N PHE A 30 9.84 -0.09 12.98
CA PHE A 30 9.13 -0.24 11.71
C PHE A 30 9.05 1.09 10.94
N LEU A 31 8.92 0.98 9.62
CA LEU A 31 8.39 2.06 8.78
C LEU A 31 6.86 1.97 8.79
N VAL A 32 6.17 3.06 8.49
CA VAL A 32 4.69 3.09 8.51
C VAL A 32 4.16 3.77 7.25
N THR A 33 3.07 3.25 6.69
CA THR A 33 2.21 4.03 5.79
C THR A 33 0.83 4.15 6.42
N LEU A 34 0.30 5.37 6.51
CA LEU A 34 -1.08 5.63 6.91
C LEU A 34 -1.99 5.61 5.68
N ASP A 35 -3.14 4.94 5.80
CA ASP A 35 -4.17 4.90 4.76
C ASP A 35 -5.49 5.40 5.34
N TYR A 36 -5.98 6.51 4.80
CA TYR A 36 -7.32 7.01 5.11
C TYR A 36 -8.36 6.22 4.31
N LEU A 37 -9.18 5.45 5.02
CA LEU A 37 -10.12 4.52 4.43
C LEU A 37 -11.22 5.26 3.66
N GLY A 38 -11.29 4.97 2.37
CA GLY A 38 -12.25 5.51 1.40
C GLY A 38 -11.88 5.10 -0.01
N GLU A 39 -12.86 4.99 -0.90
CA GLU A 39 -12.69 4.73 -2.34
C GLU A 39 -13.87 5.38 -3.07
N ASN A 40 -13.68 5.77 -4.33
CA ASN A 40 -14.75 6.25 -5.21
C ASN A 40 -15.63 7.35 -4.59
N THR A 41 -15.05 8.54 -4.40
CA THR A 41 -15.85 9.71 -4.01
C THR A 41 -16.93 9.95 -5.07
N ARG A 42 -18.10 10.40 -4.61
CA ARG A 42 -19.31 10.53 -5.43
C ARG A 42 -19.52 11.96 -5.94
N SER A 43 -18.73 12.91 -5.44
CA SER A 43 -18.80 14.32 -5.82
C SER A 43 -17.45 15.01 -5.69
N GLU A 44 -17.28 16.15 -6.38
CA GLU A 44 -16.10 16.99 -6.22
C GLU A 44 -15.93 17.47 -4.77
N ALA A 45 -17.03 17.73 -4.05
CA ALA A 45 -17.00 18.13 -2.65
C ALA A 45 -16.39 17.03 -1.75
N GLU A 46 -16.76 15.76 -1.97
CA GLU A 46 -16.16 14.62 -1.27
C GLU A 46 -14.67 14.48 -1.60
N ALA A 47 -14.28 14.66 -2.86
CA ALA A 47 -12.88 14.63 -3.26
C ALA A 47 -12.04 15.76 -2.64
N LEU A 48 -12.59 16.97 -2.54
CA LEU A 48 -11.96 18.11 -1.87
C LEU A 48 -11.83 17.87 -0.36
N ALA A 49 -12.83 17.22 0.26
CA ALA A 49 -12.76 16.83 1.67
C ALA A 49 -11.64 15.78 1.89
N ALA A 50 -11.56 14.76 1.05
CA ALA A 50 -10.50 13.76 1.12
C ALA A 50 -9.10 14.38 0.90
N LYS A 51 -8.98 15.31 -0.05
CA LYS A 51 -7.75 16.12 -0.24
C LYS A 51 -7.35 16.85 1.05
N ALA A 52 -8.29 17.54 1.69
CA ALA A 52 -8.02 18.24 2.94
C ALA A 52 -7.58 17.28 4.06
N THR A 53 -8.18 16.10 4.15
CA THR A 53 -7.75 15.04 5.06
C THR A 53 -6.31 14.62 4.80
N TYR A 54 -5.91 14.39 3.55
CA TYR A 54 -4.53 14.03 3.22
C TYR A 54 -3.53 15.14 3.58
N SER A 55 -3.86 16.41 3.33
CA SER A 55 -3.01 17.53 3.77
C SER A 55 -2.86 17.56 5.30
N ALA A 56 -3.96 17.41 6.03
CA ALA A 56 -3.93 17.36 7.50
C ALA A 56 -3.11 16.17 8.03
N MET A 57 -3.17 15.01 7.37
CA MET A 57 -2.32 13.86 7.69
C MET A 57 -0.84 14.21 7.55
N LEU A 58 -0.44 14.85 6.45
CA LEU A 58 0.95 15.22 6.19
C LEU A 58 1.47 16.23 7.22
N GLU A 59 0.68 17.25 7.53
CA GLU A 59 0.99 18.24 8.57
C GLU A 59 1.14 17.58 9.95
N ARG A 60 0.24 16.66 10.28
CA ARG A 60 0.28 15.93 11.56
C ARG A 60 1.49 14.99 11.64
N ILE A 61 1.89 14.36 10.53
CA ILE A 61 3.11 13.54 10.46
C ILE A 61 4.35 14.41 10.67
N ALA A 62 4.41 15.60 10.08
CA ALA A 62 5.56 16.51 10.20
C ALA A 62 5.81 16.96 11.65
N GLN A 63 4.78 16.94 12.50
CA GLN A 63 4.89 17.23 13.94
C GLN A 63 5.41 16.04 14.77
N SER A 64 5.47 14.83 14.19
CA SER A 64 5.92 13.62 14.88
C SER A 64 7.44 13.57 14.98
N PRO A 65 8.02 13.14 16.12
CA PRO A 65 9.46 12.86 16.22
C PRO A 65 9.90 11.73 15.27
N HIS A 66 8.95 10.96 14.73
CA HIS A 66 9.20 9.86 13.80
C HIS A 66 8.82 10.16 12.34
N GLN A 67 8.67 11.44 11.97
CA GLN A 67 8.20 11.85 10.64
C GLN A 67 8.90 11.14 9.46
N ALA A 68 10.21 10.91 9.55
CA ALA A 68 10.98 10.25 8.47
C ALA A 68 10.61 8.78 8.24
N LYS A 69 9.93 8.13 9.19
CA LYS A 69 9.50 6.73 9.11
C LYS A 69 8.06 6.58 8.62
N ILE A 70 7.26 7.65 8.65
CA ILE A 70 5.82 7.62 8.42
C ILE A 70 5.50 8.33 7.10
N ASN A 71 4.78 7.64 6.22
CA ASN A 71 4.29 8.22 4.97
C ASN A 71 2.79 7.92 4.77
N ILE A 72 2.21 8.34 3.65
CA ILE A 72 0.79 8.10 3.38
C ILE A 72 0.59 7.27 2.10
N SER A 73 -0.51 6.51 2.07
CA SER A 73 -1.06 5.90 0.87
C SER A 73 -2.40 6.56 0.53
N ILE A 74 -2.63 6.83 -0.75
CA ILE A 74 -3.84 7.49 -1.26
C ILE A 74 -4.43 6.67 -2.42
N LYS A 75 -5.70 6.89 -2.74
CA LYS A 75 -6.36 6.33 -3.92
C LYS A 75 -6.83 7.46 -4.82
N LEU A 76 -6.57 7.39 -6.13
CA LEU A 76 -6.87 8.51 -7.03
C LEU A 76 -8.37 8.74 -7.17
N THR A 77 -9.20 7.71 -6.99
CA THR A 77 -10.65 7.91 -6.90
C THR A 77 -11.05 8.78 -5.71
N GLN A 78 -10.29 8.80 -4.60
CA GLN A 78 -10.50 9.78 -3.52
C GLN A 78 -10.06 11.19 -3.91
N CYS A 79 -9.10 11.35 -4.83
CA CYS A 79 -8.73 12.65 -5.40
C CYS A 79 -9.75 13.16 -6.43
N GLY A 80 -10.75 12.35 -6.78
CA GLY A 80 -11.82 12.71 -7.70
C GLY A 80 -11.63 12.17 -9.12
N LEU A 81 -10.92 11.04 -9.29
CA LEU A 81 -10.66 10.46 -10.61
C LEU A 81 -11.95 10.15 -11.38
N ASP A 82 -13.04 9.80 -10.70
CA ASP A 82 -14.34 9.56 -11.32
C ASP A 82 -15.09 10.87 -11.67
N GLN A 83 -14.67 12.02 -11.13
CA GLN A 83 -15.21 13.35 -11.44
C GLN A 83 -14.47 14.02 -12.60
N GLY A 84 -13.23 13.61 -12.88
CA GLY A 84 -12.49 14.04 -14.06
C GLY A 84 -10.98 13.98 -13.85
N GLU A 85 -10.23 13.61 -14.90
CA GLU A 85 -8.77 13.44 -14.77
C GLU A 85 -8.03 14.73 -14.43
N ALA A 86 -8.43 15.87 -15.02
CA ALA A 86 -7.79 17.15 -14.73
C ALA A 86 -8.06 17.61 -13.28
N PHE A 87 -9.29 17.40 -12.80
CA PHE A 87 -9.66 17.71 -11.42
C PHE A 87 -8.89 16.84 -10.43
N ALA A 88 -8.82 15.53 -10.68
CA ALA A 88 -8.06 14.60 -9.86
C ALA A 88 -6.56 14.88 -9.86
N GLU A 89 -5.99 15.22 -11.02
CA GLU A 89 -4.58 15.58 -11.13
C GLU A 89 -4.26 16.85 -10.35
N GLN A 90 -5.09 17.89 -10.42
CA GLN A 90 -4.89 19.10 -9.64
C GLN A 90 -4.93 18.80 -8.14
N ASN A 91 -5.94 18.06 -7.67
CA ASN A 91 -6.05 17.67 -6.26
C ASN A 91 -4.85 16.83 -5.81
N PHE A 92 -4.38 15.91 -6.64
CA PHE A 92 -3.21 15.10 -6.34
C PHE A 92 -1.94 15.94 -6.28
N ARG A 93 -1.72 16.84 -7.24
CA ARG A 93 -0.58 17.77 -7.26
C ARG A 93 -0.56 18.67 -6.02
N ASP A 94 -1.71 19.15 -5.55
CA ASP A 94 -1.81 19.92 -4.32
C ASP A 94 -1.29 19.10 -3.11
N VAL A 95 -1.73 17.84 -2.97
CA VAL A 95 -1.25 16.93 -1.90
C VAL A 95 0.24 16.65 -2.03
N LEU A 96 0.74 16.43 -3.25
CA LEU A 96 2.17 16.22 -3.51
C LEU A 96 3.01 17.45 -3.17
N GLY A 97 2.49 18.65 -3.42
CA GLY A 97 3.10 19.92 -3.04
C GLY A 97 3.28 20.05 -1.54
N VAL A 98 2.22 19.77 -0.76
CA VAL A 98 2.29 19.74 0.71
C VAL A 98 3.30 18.68 1.18
N ALA A 99 3.22 17.47 0.62
CA ALA A 99 4.15 16.40 0.98
C ALA A 99 5.61 16.77 0.68
N ALA A 100 5.88 17.41 -0.45
CA ALA A 100 7.23 17.82 -0.84
C ALA A 100 7.80 18.88 0.11
N GLN A 101 6.99 19.89 0.47
CA GLN A 101 7.36 20.92 1.44
C GLN A 101 7.69 20.33 2.82
N LEU A 102 6.98 19.28 3.21
CA LEU A 102 7.15 18.59 4.49
C LEU A 102 8.13 17.40 4.42
N GLY A 103 8.81 17.18 3.29
CA GLY A 103 9.76 16.09 3.11
C GLY A 103 9.16 14.68 3.19
N ASN A 104 7.87 14.52 2.88
CA ASN A 104 7.14 13.26 2.95
C ASN A 104 6.90 12.63 1.56
N PHE A 105 6.62 11.33 1.56
CA PHE A 105 6.33 10.51 0.38
C PHE A 105 4.84 10.16 0.28
N VAL A 106 4.27 10.19 -0.92
CA VAL A 106 2.87 9.80 -1.16
C VAL A 106 2.83 8.60 -2.09
N ARG A 107 2.36 7.45 -1.58
CA ARG A 107 2.09 6.25 -2.38
C ARG A 107 0.69 6.36 -2.99
N VAL A 108 0.57 6.14 -4.29
CA VAL A 108 -0.74 5.93 -4.94
C VAL A 108 -1.05 4.45 -5.00
N ASP A 109 -2.04 4.03 -4.22
CA ASP A 109 -2.58 2.67 -4.24
C ASP A 109 -3.25 2.37 -5.58
N MET A 110 -3.06 1.13 -6.06
CA MET A 110 -3.66 0.68 -7.30
C MET A 110 -5.01 0.06 -7.02
N GLU A 111 -6.03 0.63 -7.66
CA GLU A 111 -7.42 0.20 -7.57
C GLU A 111 -7.70 -0.93 -8.57
N GLY A 112 -8.97 -1.16 -8.92
CA GLY A 112 -9.33 -2.19 -9.92
C GLY A 112 -8.74 -1.91 -11.31
N SER A 113 -8.73 -2.92 -12.18
CA SER A 113 -8.10 -2.87 -13.51
C SER A 113 -8.61 -1.73 -14.41
N ALA A 114 -9.85 -1.30 -14.21
CA ALA A 114 -10.45 -0.14 -14.88
C ALA A 114 -9.69 1.18 -14.63
N TYR A 115 -8.95 1.27 -13.52
CA TYR A 115 -8.18 2.45 -13.13
C TYR A 115 -6.69 2.36 -13.48
N THR A 116 -6.14 1.16 -13.72
CA THR A 116 -4.70 0.94 -13.85
C THR A 116 -4.03 1.85 -14.86
N GLN A 117 -4.59 1.94 -16.07
CA GLN A 117 -4.03 2.79 -17.12
C GLN A 117 -4.04 4.28 -16.73
N ARG A 118 -5.14 4.76 -16.15
CA ARG A 118 -5.33 6.15 -15.75
C ARG A 118 -4.38 6.52 -14.61
N THR A 119 -4.21 5.61 -13.65
CA THR A 119 -3.26 5.77 -12.53
C THR A 119 -1.82 5.84 -13.00
N ILE A 120 -1.37 4.90 -13.84
CA ILE A 120 0.01 4.89 -14.37
C ILE A 120 0.26 6.16 -15.21
N ALA A 121 -0.68 6.54 -16.07
CA ALA A 121 -0.56 7.75 -16.88
C ALA A 121 -0.45 9.00 -15.99
N MET A 122 -1.27 9.11 -14.94
CA MET A 122 -1.23 10.23 -14.01
C MET A 122 0.11 10.29 -13.26
N ILE A 123 0.63 9.16 -12.80
CA ILE A 123 1.94 9.07 -12.15
C ILE A 123 3.05 9.57 -13.07
N LEU A 124 3.06 9.13 -14.34
CA LEU A 124 4.06 9.58 -15.31
C LEU A 124 3.97 11.10 -15.58
N ARG A 125 2.77 11.68 -15.63
CA ARG A 125 2.56 13.11 -15.83
C ARG A 125 3.05 13.97 -14.66
N VAL A 126 2.82 13.54 -13.43
CA VAL A 126 3.27 14.30 -12.25
C VAL A 126 4.74 14.05 -11.90
N TRP A 127 5.34 12.96 -12.40
CA TRP A 127 6.69 12.54 -12.03
C TRP A 127 7.77 13.55 -12.39
N SER A 128 7.61 14.35 -13.45
CA SER A 128 8.59 15.41 -13.78
C SER A 128 8.74 16.43 -12.66
N ASP A 129 7.65 16.71 -11.95
CA ASP A 129 7.55 17.80 -11.00
C ASP A 129 7.66 17.30 -9.55
N PHE A 130 7.20 16.07 -9.29
CA PHE A 130 7.12 15.48 -7.96
C PHE A 130 7.82 14.11 -7.92
N LYS A 131 9.05 14.09 -7.37
CA LYS A 131 9.82 12.85 -7.16
C LYS A 131 9.48 12.12 -5.86
N ASN A 132 8.64 12.71 -5.02
CA ASN A 132 8.18 12.18 -3.74
C ASN A 132 6.89 11.34 -3.86
N THR A 133 6.68 10.70 -5.02
CA THR A 133 5.54 9.81 -5.24
C THR A 133 5.92 8.51 -5.94
N GLY A 134 4.98 7.59 -6.01
CA GLY A 134 5.10 6.33 -6.72
C GLY A 134 3.80 5.55 -6.61
N THR A 135 3.70 4.42 -7.29
CA THR A 135 2.43 3.67 -7.37
C THR A 135 2.57 2.22 -6.94
N VAL A 136 1.46 1.49 -7.01
CA VAL A 136 1.37 0.06 -6.73
C VAL A 136 1.16 -0.67 -8.06
N LEU A 137 1.75 -1.84 -8.21
CA LEU A 137 1.57 -2.75 -9.33
C LEU A 137 1.03 -4.09 -8.83
N GLN A 138 0.23 -4.77 -9.65
CA GLN A 138 -0.56 -5.94 -9.24
C GLN A 138 -0.19 -7.15 -10.10
N SER A 139 0.46 -8.15 -9.49
CA SER A 139 1.05 -9.28 -10.24
C SER A 139 0.05 -10.19 -10.92
N TYR A 140 -1.22 -10.16 -10.50
CA TYR A 140 -2.29 -10.94 -11.13
C TYR A 140 -2.69 -10.44 -12.53
N LEU A 141 -2.31 -9.23 -12.96
CA LEU A 141 -2.70 -8.68 -14.26
C LEU A 141 -1.70 -9.11 -15.33
N TYR A 142 -2.20 -9.47 -16.52
CA TYR A 142 -1.33 -9.86 -17.64
C TYR A 142 -0.39 -8.73 -18.08
N ARG A 143 -0.84 -7.47 -17.99
CA ARG A 143 -0.08 -6.27 -18.36
C ARG A 143 1.11 -5.94 -17.43
N ASN A 144 1.17 -6.57 -16.25
CA ASN A 144 2.01 -6.05 -15.17
C ASN A 144 3.52 -6.19 -15.42
N ASP A 145 3.96 -7.12 -16.28
CA ASP A 145 5.37 -7.20 -16.67
C ASP A 145 5.82 -5.92 -17.43
N ASP A 146 4.99 -5.40 -18.34
CA ASP A 146 5.27 -4.16 -19.06
C ASP A 146 5.23 -2.95 -18.13
N ASP A 147 4.24 -2.91 -17.23
CA ASP A 147 4.12 -1.82 -16.26
C ASP A 147 5.32 -1.78 -15.29
N VAL A 148 5.90 -2.94 -14.91
CA VAL A 148 7.13 -3.01 -14.13
C VAL A 148 8.30 -2.36 -14.88
N GLU A 149 8.46 -2.63 -16.17
CA GLU A 149 9.53 -2.02 -16.97
C GLU A 149 9.36 -0.51 -17.14
N ILE A 150 8.11 -0.03 -17.23
CA ILE A 150 7.80 1.41 -17.22
C ILE A 150 8.31 2.04 -15.90
N MET A 151 8.01 1.43 -14.76
CA MET A 151 8.42 1.96 -13.46
C MET A 151 9.94 1.95 -13.29
N VAL A 152 10.60 0.85 -13.66
CA VAL A 152 12.06 0.71 -13.63
C VAL A 152 12.73 1.78 -14.49
N SER A 153 12.30 1.92 -15.75
CA SER A 153 12.89 2.86 -16.71
C SER A 153 12.78 4.33 -16.29
N ASN A 154 11.73 4.67 -15.52
CA ASN A 154 11.51 6.02 -15.02
C ASN A 154 12.05 6.25 -13.60
N GLY A 155 12.59 5.22 -12.95
CA GLY A 155 13.04 5.30 -11.56
C GLY A 155 11.92 5.55 -10.56
N ILE A 156 10.69 5.14 -10.87
CA ILE A 156 9.51 5.39 -10.02
C ILE A 156 9.45 4.32 -8.94
N ARG A 157 9.42 4.76 -7.68
CA ARG A 157 9.30 3.84 -6.54
C ARG A 157 8.02 3.03 -6.70
N THR A 158 8.10 1.72 -6.54
CA THR A 158 6.97 0.83 -6.83
C THR A 158 6.72 -0.14 -5.69
N ARG A 159 5.46 -0.26 -5.26
CA ARG A 159 5.01 -1.35 -4.39
C ARG A 159 4.43 -2.46 -5.26
N LEU A 160 4.86 -3.70 -5.08
CA LEU A 160 4.28 -4.86 -5.74
C LEU A 160 3.34 -5.60 -4.79
N VAL A 161 2.11 -5.87 -5.24
CA VAL A 161 1.11 -6.70 -4.56
C VAL A 161 0.64 -7.81 -5.48
N LYS A 162 -0.07 -8.82 -4.96
CA LYS A 162 -0.76 -9.82 -5.82
C LYS A 162 -1.92 -9.19 -6.59
N GLY A 163 -2.74 -8.41 -5.89
CA GLY A 163 -4.02 -7.89 -6.37
C GLY A 163 -5.11 -8.14 -5.32
N ALA A 164 -6.08 -7.23 -5.21
CA ALA A 164 -7.11 -7.26 -4.15
C ALA A 164 -8.55 -7.13 -4.70
N TYR A 165 -8.70 -6.96 -6.01
CA TYR A 165 -9.99 -6.80 -6.67
C TYR A 165 -10.41 -8.11 -7.36
N LEU A 166 -11.72 -8.30 -7.51
CA LEU A 166 -12.24 -9.41 -8.30
C LEU A 166 -12.21 -9.02 -9.77
N GLU A 167 -11.26 -9.60 -10.51
CA GLU A 167 -11.02 -9.29 -11.92
C GLU A 167 -11.46 -10.45 -12.83
N PRO A 168 -11.95 -10.17 -14.05
CA PRO A 168 -12.28 -11.23 -15.01
C PRO A 168 -11.02 -11.89 -15.55
N ALA A 169 -11.14 -13.17 -15.93
CA ALA A 169 -10.03 -13.96 -16.49
C ALA A 169 -9.45 -13.38 -17.80
N SER A 170 -10.15 -12.44 -18.44
CA SER A 170 -9.68 -11.71 -19.62
C SER A 170 -8.59 -10.70 -19.32
N VAL A 171 -8.42 -10.26 -18.06
CA VAL A 171 -7.39 -9.27 -17.67
C VAL A 171 -6.44 -9.78 -16.59
N ALA A 172 -6.86 -10.79 -15.82
CA ALA A 172 -6.10 -11.32 -14.70
C ALA A 172 -5.97 -12.85 -14.73
N TYR A 173 -4.89 -13.38 -14.17
CA TYR A 173 -4.70 -14.81 -13.96
C TYR A 173 -5.80 -15.37 -13.03
N PRO A 174 -6.66 -16.30 -13.49
CA PRO A 174 -7.61 -16.97 -12.60
C PRO A 174 -6.92 -17.99 -11.68
N ASP A 175 -5.75 -18.50 -12.11
CA ASP A 175 -4.95 -19.45 -11.35
C ASP A 175 -4.00 -18.71 -10.40
N LYS A 176 -4.14 -18.99 -9.10
CA LYS A 176 -3.30 -18.43 -8.04
C LYS A 176 -1.81 -18.78 -8.24
N ALA A 177 -1.49 -19.98 -8.75
CA ALA A 177 -0.09 -20.36 -8.96
C ALA A 177 0.59 -19.43 -9.97
N LYS A 178 -0.10 -19.08 -11.06
CA LYS A 178 0.39 -18.12 -12.06
C LYS A 178 0.57 -16.71 -11.48
N THR A 179 -0.33 -16.27 -10.61
CA THR A 179 -0.19 -15.00 -9.88
C THR A 179 1.05 -14.99 -8.97
N ASP A 180 1.31 -16.10 -8.28
CA ASP A 180 2.46 -16.25 -7.39
C ASP A 180 3.78 -16.29 -8.19
N GLU A 181 3.83 -17.01 -9.32
CA GLU A 181 4.97 -17.03 -10.25
C GLU A 181 5.26 -15.65 -10.84
N ALA A 182 4.21 -14.94 -11.29
CA ALA A 182 4.32 -13.57 -11.77
C ALA A 182 4.84 -12.62 -10.68
N TYR A 183 4.31 -12.74 -9.46
CA TYR A 183 4.77 -11.93 -8.32
C TYR A 183 6.27 -12.10 -8.09
N VAL A 184 6.74 -13.35 -8.01
CA VAL A 184 8.16 -13.65 -7.76
C VAL A 184 9.04 -13.10 -8.88
N ARG A 185 8.67 -13.32 -10.15
CA ARG A 185 9.43 -12.80 -11.31
C ARG A 185 9.55 -11.27 -11.26
N GLN A 186 8.44 -10.59 -11.04
CA GLN A 186 8.36 -9.12 -11.01
C GLN A 186 9.08 -8.54 -9.78
N ALA A 187 8.97 -9.20 -8.62
CA ALA A 187 9.69 -8.82 -7.41
C ALA A 187 11.21 -8.90 -7.62
N LYS A 188 11.71 -10.00 -8.19
CA LYS A 188 13.14 -10.15 -8.52
C LYS A 188 13.61 -9.05 -9.47
N ARG A 189 12.82 -8.74 -10.51
CA ARG A 189 13.13 -7.65 -11.44
C ARG A 189 13.23 -6.28 -10.74
N LEU A 190 12.23 -5.96 -9.91
CA LEU A 190 12.22 -4.73 -9.11
C LEU A 190 13.37 -4.67 -8.10
N MET A 191 13.71 -5.76 -7.43
CA MET A 191 14.82 -5.80 -6.46
C MET A 191 16.18 -5.54 -7.10
N VAL A 192 16.37 -5.93 -8.37
CA VAL A 192 17.63 -5.71 -9.10
C VAL A 192 17.72 -4.30 -9.71
N ALA A 193 16.62 -3.78 -10.27
CA ALA A 193 16.66 -2.59 -11.11
C ALA A 193 15.70 -1.46 -10.69
N GLY A 194 14.81 -1.72 -9.74
CA GLY A 194 13.84 -0.76 -9.25
C GLY A 194 14.45 0.26 -8.30
N ASN A 195 13.83 1.43 -8.22
CA ASN A 195 14.15 2.44 -7.22
C ASN A 195 13.40 2.13 -5.92
N TYR A 196 14.10 1.60 -4.91
CA TYR A 196 13.55 1.28 -3.59
C TYR A 196 12.16 0.62 -3.67
N PRO A 197 12.07 -0.62 -4.20
CA PRO A 197 10.80 -1.30 -4.33
C PRO A 197 10.27 -1.75 -2.98
N ALA A 198 8.95 -1.82 -2.89
CA ALA A 198 8.21 -2.29 -1.73
C ALA A 198 7.55 -3.64 -2.05
N ILE A 199 8.06 -4.71 -1.44
CA ILE A 199 7.57 -6.08 -1.63
C ILE A 199 6.43 -6.33 -0.62
N ALA A 200 5.18 -6.11 -1.06
CA ALA A 200 4.00 -6.16 -0.20
C ALA A 200 3.30 -7.52 -0.25
N THR A 201 3.66 -8.41 0.68
CA THR A 201 3.09 -9.76 0.78
C THR A 201 3.22 -10.32 2.19
N HIS A 202 2.32 -11.24 2.55
CA HIS A 202 2.39 -12.05 3.77
C HIS A 202 2.62 -13.54 3.46
N ASP A 203 3.03 -13.84 2.24
CA ASP A 203 3.28 -15.20 1.77
C ASP A 203 4.72 -15.61 2.08
N GLU A 204 4.87 -16.51 3.06
CA GLU A 204 6.18 -16.95 3.54
C GLU A 204 6.99 -17.69 2.47
N LYS A 205 6.33 -18.37 1.53
CA LYS A 205 7.04 -19.09 0.47
C LYS A 205 7.68 -18.10 -0.50
N ILE A 206 6.93 -17.07 -0.88
CA ILE A 206 7.44 -15.97 -1.71
C ILE A 206 8.56 -15.24 -0.98
N ILE A 207 8.38 -14.91 0.30
CA ILE A 207 9.41 -14.21 1.08
C ILE A 207 10.69 -15.05 1.17
N ALA A 208 10.60 -16.34 1.52
CA ALA A 208 11.76 -17.22 1.58
C ALA A 208 12.49 -17.32 0.24
N GLU A 209 11.75 -17.36 -0.88
CA GLU A 209 12.35 -17.36 -2.21
C GLU A 209 13.09 -16.05 -2.52
N LEU A 210 12.52 -14.90 -2.13
CA LEU A 210 13.15 -13.59 -2.34
C LEU A 210 14.34 -13.35 -1.41
N GLU A 211 14.33 -13.86 -0.17
CA GLU A 211 15.50 -13.87 0.72
C GLU A 211 16.63 -14.73 0.13
N ALA A 212 16.32 -15.90 -0.44
CA ALA A 212 17.31 -16.72 -1.12
C ALA A 212 17.90 -16.03 -2.37
N PHE A 213 17.05 -15.36 -3.15
CA PHE A 213 17.48 -14.57 -4.31
C PHE A 213 18.34 -13.37 -3.92
N GLU A 214 17.94 -12.60 -2.91
CA GLU A 214 18.72 -11.48 -2.35
C GLU A 214 20.13 -11.92 -2.00
N LYS A 215 20.26 -13.00 -1.21
CA LYS A 215 21.55 -13.55 -0.81
C LYS A 215 22.39 -14.02 -2.01
N ALA A 216 21.76 -14.67 -3.00
CA ALA A 216 22.45 -15.18 -4.18
C ALA A 216 22.96 -14.05 -5.09
N GLN A 217 22.25 -12.93 -5.15
CA GLN A 217 22.63 -11.75 -5.95
C GLN A 217 23.48 -10.74 -5.17
N GLY A 218 23.63 -10.91 -3.85
CA GLY A 218 24.37 -9.98 -2.99
C GLY A 218 23.69 -8.61 -2.92
N LEU A 219 22.36 -8.55 -2.94
CA LEU A 219 21.63 -7.28 -2.89
C LEU A 219 21.70 -6.68 -1.49
N ASP A 220 21.81 -5.35 -1.43
CA ASP A 220 21.77 -4.64 -0.15
C ASP A 220 20.32 -4.53 0.35
N ARG A 221 20.06 -5.05 1.56
CA ARG A 221 18.76 -5.00 2.24
C ARG A 221 18.25 -3.59 2.47
N SER A 222 19.12 -2.59 2.46
CA SER A 222 18.75 -1.19 2.57
C SER A 222 18.04 -0.66 1.31
N THR A 223 18.16 -1.36 0.17
CA THR A 223 17.66 -0.92 -1.14
C THR A 223 16.23 -1.33 -1.45
N PHE A 224 15.57 -2.08 -0.58
CA PHE A 224 14.15 -2.43 -0.71
C PHE A 224 13.50 -2.56 0.67
N GLU A 225 12.18 -2.70 0.72
CA GLU A 225 11.45 -2.97 1.95
C GLU A 225 10.39 -4.05 1.76
N TYR A 226 10.14 -4.84 2.81
CA TYR A 226 8.93 -5.65 2.88
C TYR A 226 7.78 -4.82 3.43
N GLN A 227 6.57 -5.00 2.89
CA GLN A 227 5.38 -4.36 3.43
C GLN A 227 4.32 -5.36 3.86
N MET A 228 3.70 -5.09 5.01
CA MET A 228 2.64 -5.93 5.56
C MET A 228 1.54 -5.09 6.17
N LEU A 229 0.30 -5.56 6.06
CA LEU A 229 -0.83 -4.94 6.72
C LEU A 229 -0.75 -5.01 8.25
N TYR A 230 -1.24 -3.94 8.88
CA TYR A 230 -1.41 -3.85 10.31
C TYR A 230 -2.24 -5.01 10.87
N GLY A 231 -1.77 -5.61 11.97
CA GLY A 231 -2.47 -6.72 12.62
C GLY A 231 -2.28 -8.11 12.01
N ILE A 232 -1.69 -8.21 10.81
CA ILE A 232 -1.53 -9.47 10.08
C ILE A 232 -0.08 -9.93 10.12
N ARG A 233 0.14 -11.17 10.63
CA ARG A 233 1.46 -11.81 10.70
C ARG A 233 2.52 -10.94 11.40
N ARG A 234 2.18 -10.40 12.59
CA ARG A 234 3.09 -9.60 13.42
C ARG A 234 4.39 -10.37 13.75
N ASP A 235 4.29 -11.69 13.89
CA ASP A 235 5.42 -12.61 14.03
C ASP A 235 6.40 -12.49 12.84
N LEU A 236 5.86 -12.46 11.63
CA LEU A 236 6.66 -12.37 10.41
C LEU A 236 7.23 -10.96 10.20
N GLN A 237 6.46 -9.92 10.56
CA GLN A 237 6.93 -8.54 10.58
C GLN A 237 8.16 -8.41 11.48
N GLN A 238 8.07 -8.92 12.71
CA GLN A 238 9.18 -8.88 13.66
C GLN A 238 10.37 -9.70 13.18
N ARG A 239 10.15 -10.93 12.68
CA ARG A 239 11.23 -11.78 12.13
C ARG A 239 12.04 -11.05 11.05
N LEU A 240 11.35 -10.37 10.12
CA LEU A 240 12.02 -9.64 9.04
C LEU A 240 12.79 -8.43 9.56
N LEU A 241 12.22 -7.70 10.53
CA LEU A 241 12.89 -6.57 11.15
C LEU A 241 14.16 -7.02 11.90
N ASP A 242 14.06 -8.09 12.69
CA ASP A 242 15.19 -8.68 13.44
C ASP A 242 16.27 -9.23 12.49
N ALA A 243 15.89 -9.67 11.30
CA ALA A 243 16.81 -10.07 10.24
C ALA A 243 17.48 -8.87 9.52
N GLY A 244 17.17 -7.62 9.91
CA GLY A 244 17.78 -6.41 9.38
C GLY A 244 17.15 -5.89 8.09
N TYR A 245 15.95 -6.34 7.73
CA TYR A 245 15.23 -5.76 6.59
C TYR A 245 14.49 -4.48 6.99
N ASN A 246 14.33 -3.57 6.03
CA ASN A 246 13.31 -2.52 6.16
C ASN A 246 11.92 -3.17 6.11
N VAL A 247 11.09 -2.91 7.12
CA VAL A 247 9.72 -3.43 7.18
C VAL A 247 8.76 -2.27 7.38
N ARG A 248 7.85 -2.08 6.41
CA ARG A 248 6.78 -1.08 6.49
C ARG A 248 5.44 -1.72 6.83
N VAL A 249 4.77 -1.18 7.84
CA VAL A 249 3.41 -1.58 8.21
C VAL A 249 2.40 -0.64 7.57
N TYR A 250 1.41 -1.20 6.87
CA TYR A 250 0.29 -0.47 6.28
C TYR A 250 -0.84 -0.37 7.29
N VAL A 251 -1.10 0.85 7.75
CA VAL A 251 -1.96 1.17 8.89
C VAL A 251 -3.20 1.92 8.39
N PRO A 252 -4.31 1.21 8.18
CA PRO A 252 -5.57 1.83 7.80
C PRO A 252 -6.27 2.45 9.00
N PHE A 253 -7.01 3.54 8.77
CA PHE A 253 -7.85 4.20 9.77
C PHE A 253 -9.03 4.93 9.12
N GLY A 254 -10.03 5.28 9.92
CA GLY A 254 -11.21 6.03 9.47
C GLY A 254 -12.48 5.20 9.41
N ASP A 255 -13.61 5.90 9.24
CA ASP A 255 -14.95 5.35 9.41
C ASP A 255 -15.38 4.36 8.31
N SER A 256 -14.74 4.42 7.12
CA SER A 256 -15.07 3.57 5.96
C SER A 256 -14.45 2.17 6.04
N TRP A 257 -14.41 1.58 7.24
CA TRP A 257 -13.68 0.33 7.47
C TRP A 257 -14.35 -0.92 6.91
N TYR A 258 -15.67 -0.92 6.73
CA TYR A 258 -16.42 -2.14 6.39
C TYR A 258 -16.04 -2.75 5.03
N PRO A 259 -15.94 -1.99 3.91
CA PRO A 259 -15.48 -2.54 2.63
C PRO A 259 -14.03 -3.05 2.70
N TYR A 260 -13.15 -2.35 3.42
CA TYR A 260 -11.77 -2.80 3.62
C TYR A 260 -11.71 -4.11 4.40
N PHE A 261 -12.40 -4.17 5.54
CA PHE A 261 -12.43 -5.34 6.41
C PHE A 261 -13.04 -6.56 5.73
N THR A 262 -14.17 -6.41 5.01
CA THR A 262 -14.81 -7.51 4.28
C THR A 262 -13.90 -8.12 3.20
N ARG A 263 -13.13 -7.29 2.46
CA ARG A 263 -12.09 -7.77 1.55
C ARG A 263 -11.01 -8.59 2.28
N ARG A 264 -10.53 -8.10 3.44
CA ARG A 264 -9.54 -8.84 4.27
C ARG A 264 -10.06 -10.17 4.80
N LEU A 265 -11.38 -10.31 4.99
CA LEU A 265 -12.02 -11.57 5.37
C LEU A 265 -12.12 -12.55 4.20
N ALA A 266 -12.53 -12.06 3.02
CA ALA A 266 -12.69 -12.88 1.83
C ALA A 266 -11.36 -13.46 1.31
N GLU A 267 -10.24 -12.76 1.54
CA GLU A 267 -8.91 -13.18 1.05
C GLU A 267 -8.31 -14.39 1.79
N ARG A 268 -8.83 -14.81 2.95
CA ARG A 268 -8.31 -15.99 3.68
C ARG A 268 -9.42 -16.81 4.35
N PRO A 269 -9.65 -18.07 3.92
CA PRO A 269 -10.57 -19.00 4.59
C PRO A 269 -10.22 -19.21 6.08
N ALA A 270 -8.93 -19.14 6.43
CA ALA A 270 -8.47 -19.26 7.82
C ALA A 270 -8.93 -18.09 8.71
N ASN A 271 -9.09 -16.88 8.16
CA ASN A 271 -9.64 -15.74 8.90
C ASN A 271 -11.14 -15.93 9.16
N MET A 272 -11.88 -16.50 8.20
CA MET A 272 -13.28 -16.90 8.39
C MET A 272 -13.44 -17.98 9.45
N LEU A 273 -12.59 -19.01 9.45
CA LEU A 273 -12.56 -20.08 10.46
C LEU A 273 -12.21 -19.55 11.86
N PHE A 274 -11.31 -18.58 11.98
CA PHE A 274 -10.98 -17.93 13.24
C PHE A 274 -12.17 -17.16 13.83
N ILE A 275 -12.94 -16.46 12.98
CA ILE A 275 -14.15 -15.73 13.39
C ILE A 275 -15.28 -16.69 13.76
N LEU A 276 -15.51 -17.74 12.96
CA LEU A 276 -16.48 -18.79 13.30
C LEU A 276 -16.17 -19.41 14.66
N LYS A 277 -14.91 -19.76 14.94
CA LYS A 277 -14.49 -20.27 16.25
C LYS A 277 -14.69 -19.28 17.40
N SER A 278 -14.62 -17.97 17.14
CA SER A 278 -14.90 -16.95 18.17
C SER A 278 -16.39 -16.76 18.46
N LEU A 279 -17.27 -17.10 17.50
CA LEU A 279 -18.73 -17.07 17.66
C LEU A 279 -19.26 -18.31 18.39
N PHE A 280 -18.57 -19.46 18.28
CA PHE A 280 -18.93 -20.71 18.99
C PHE A 280 -18.27 -20.87 20.37
N LYS A 281 -17.43 -19.91 20.79
CA LYS A 281 -16.92 -19.79 22.17
C LYS A 281 -17.60 -18.62 22.90
N GLY A 282 -18.93 -18.56 22.78
CA GLY A 282 -19.79 -17.85 23.72
C GLY A 282 -20.04 -18.71 24.96
#